data_AF-A0A4R4IX93-F1
#
_entry.id   AF-A0A4R4IX93-F1
#
_cell.length_a   1.000
_cell.length_b   1.000
_cell.length_c   1.000
_cell.angle_alpha   90.00
_cell.angle_beta   90.00
_cell.angle_gamma   90.00
#
_symmetry.space_group_name_H-M   'P 1'
#
loop_
_entity.id
_entity.type
_entity.pdbx_description
1 polymer ?
#
loop_
_entity_poly.entity_id
_entity_poly.type
_entity_poly.pdbx_seq_one_letter_code
_entity_poly.pdbx_strand_id
1 'polypeptide(L)'
;MSDSRLIVCAVNIGYSNVKIATGEANDTILDMSIYPADATTELEDVKRNRDKEVCVYPNGNMWLAFTEQPDGREFHDNDHMTEIYLALYFGALAKISKKVRTETDLLVTGLLICLAQNEGKCSKLTACLIGVFVINSKLIVTVKKVMVLPPGIGVINDITNRDGLITEDELVPLLKRAVPQLASDVVKESRKNPRSLGAIHVISAAGGGEAFYGNVIHKAFPHKIVSSPNPVASNAIGFWNYGVDAMFYGDK
;
A
#
# COMPACT_ATOMS: atom_id res chain seq x y z
N MET A 1 -32.38 -11.29 -1.98
CA MET A 1 -31.18 -11.38 -1.12
C MET A 1 -30.45 -10.06 -1.30
N SER A 2 -30.08 -9.38 -0.21
CA SER A 2 -29.45 -8.06 -0.28
C SER A 2 -28.17 -8.17 -1.09
N ASP A 3 -28.15 -7.48 -2.23
CA ASP A 3 -27.02 -7.30 -3.12
C ASP A 3 -26.00 -6.35 -2.46
N SER A 4 -25.49 -6.74 -1.29
CA SER A 4 -24.59 -5.92 -0.50
C SER A 4 -23.24 -5.89 -1.21
N ARG A 5 -23.05 -4.87 -2.03
CA ARG A 5 -21.80 -4.63 -2.75
C ARG A 5 -20.66 -4.53 -1.73
N LEU A 6 -19.66 -5.40 -1.89
CA LEU A 6 -18.53 -5.47 -0.99
C LEU A 6 -17.58 -4.31 -1.27
N ILE A 7 -17.16 -3.59 -0.23
CA ILE A 7 -16.19 -2.50 -0.36
C ILE A 7 -14.82 -2.99 0.06
N VAL A 8 -13.92 -3.00 -0.91
CA VAL A 8 -12.50 -3.31 -0.73
C VAL A 8 -11.71 -2.02 -0.85
N CYS A 9 -10.83 -1.80 0.10
CA CYS A 9 -9.95 -0.64 0.14
C CYS A 9 -8.52 -1.13 0.31
N ALA A 10 -7.57 -0.47 -0.31
CA ALA A 10 -6.16 -0.65 -0.04
C ALA A 10 -5.53 0.67 0.39
N VAL A 11 -4.78 0.62 1.49
CA VAL A 11 -4.07 1.77 2.03
C VAL A 11 -2.61 1.38 2.20
N ASN A 12 -1.73 2.02 1.43
CA ASN A 12 -0.29 1.82 1.54
C ASN A 12 0.38 3.08 2.11
N ILE A 13 0.63 3.08 3.42
CA ILE A 13 1.35 4.14 4.12
C ILE A 13 2.84 3.90 3.94
N GLY A 14 3.41 4.55 2.92
CA GLY A 14 4.86 4.54 2.69
C GLY A 14 5.55 5.74 3.33
N TYR A 15 6.87 5.81 3.17
CA TYR A 15 7.69 6.88 3.75
C TYR A 15 7.31 8.29 3.29
N SER A 16 7.17 8.51 1.97
CA SER A 16 6.86 9.84 1.41
C SER A 16 5.39 10.05 1.08
N ASN A 17 4.66 8.97 0.81
CA ASN A 17 3.28 9.06 0.34
C ASN A 17 2.42 7.94 0.89
N VAL A 18 1.19 8.29 1.27
CA VAL A 18 0.06 7.38 1.45
C VAL A 18 -0.62 7.20 0.09
N LYS A 19 -0.77 5.96 -0.35
CA LYS A 19 -1.56 5.63 -1.55
C LYS A 19 -2.83 4.91 -1.14
N ILE A 20 -3.93 5.29 -1.74
CA ILE A 20 -5.25 4.71 -1.51
C ILE A 20 -5.76 4.19 -2.85
N ALA A 21 -6.24 2.95 -2.86
CA ALA A 21 -7.03 2.39 -3.94
C ALA A 21 -8.36 1.91 -3.35
N THR A 22 -9.49 2.34 -3.89
CA THR A 22 -10.82 2.05 -3.32
C THR A 22 -11.87 1.82 -4.39
N GLY A 23 -12.77 0.87 -4.14
CA GLY A 23 -13.83 0.51 -5.07
C GLY A 23 -14.74 -0.58 -4.52
N GLU A 24 -15.85 -0.79 -5.23
CA GLU A 24 -16.71 -1.96 -5.04
C GLU A 24 -16.04 -3.19 -5.66
N ALA A 25 -16.08 -4.34 -4.99
CA ALA A 25 -15.39 -5.55 -5.45
C ALA A 25 -15.90 -6.07 -6.81
N ASN A 26 -17.17 -5.80 -7.14
CA ASN A 26 -17.78 -6.17 -8.42
C ASN A 26 -17.56 -5.12 -9.53
N ASP A 27 -16.92 -3.99 -9.23
CA ASP A 27 -16.73 -2.91 -10.18
C ASP A 27 -15.38 -3.05 -10.90
N THR A 28 -15.34 -2.55 -12.13
CA THR A 28 -14.12 -2.45 -12.95
C THR A 28 -13.40 -1.12 -12.73
N ILE A 29 -14.05 -0.15 -12.08
CA ILE A 29 -13.52 1.19 -11.85
C ILE A 29 -12.90 1.27 -10.46
N LEU A 30 -11.60 1.54 -10.43
CA LEU A 30 -10.81 1.75 -9.22
C LEU A 30 -10.49 3.24 -9.03
N ASP A 31 -10.89 3.84 -7.91
CA ASP A 31 -10.44 5.19 -7.54
C ASP A 31 -9.08 5.12 -6.88
N MET A 32 -8.15 5.95 -7.35
CA MET A 32 -6.79 6.04 -6.82
C MET A 32 -6.48 7.45 -6.36
N SER A 33 -5.91 7.56 -5.17
CA SER A 33 -5.43 8.84 -4.63
C SER A 33 -4.11 8.68 -3.91
N ILE A 34 -3.30 9.74 -3.97
CA ILE A 34 -1.97 9.80 -3.37
C ILE A 34 -1.89 11.07 -2.54
N TYR A 35 -1.43 10.92 -1.31
CA TYR A 35 -1.29 12.00 -0.34
C TYR A 35 0.12 11.98 0.28
N PRO A 36 0.66 13.12 0.72
CA PRO A 36 1.87 13.14 1.53
C PRO A 36 1.74 12.22 2.75
N ALA A 37 2.79 11.48 3.09
CA ALA A 37 2.82 10.66 4.30
C ALA A 37 3.37 11.47 5.47
N ASP A 38 2.66 12.52 5.83
CA ASP A 38 2.96 13.29 7.04
C ASP A 38 1.70 13.72 7.79
N ALA A 39 1.87 13.94 9.08
CA ALA A 39 0.86 14.53 9.92
C ALA A 39 1.51 15.33 11.05
N THR A 40 0.87 16.44 11.43
CA THR A 40 1.34 17.27 12.53
C THR A 40 0.19 17.61 13.48
N THR A 41 0.53 17.89 14.74
CA THR A 41 -0.35 18.51 15.73
C THR A 41 -0.32 20.04 15.64
N GLU A 42 0.66 20.59 14.90
CA GLU A 42 0.88 22.03 14.77
C GLU A 42 0.01 22.65 13.67
N LEU A 43 -0.74 23.68 14.07
CA LEU A 43 -1.53 24.51 13.17
C LEU A 43 -0.72 25.76 12.85
N GLU A 44 0.35 25.62 12.06
CA GLU A 44 1.08 26.82 11.62
C GLU A 44 0.20 27.74 10.76
N ASP A 45 0.34 29.05 10.96
CA ASP A 45 -0.44 30.11 10.29
C ASP A 45 0.01 30.40 8.85
N VAL A 46 0.88 29.56 8.30
CA VAL A 46 1.38 29.72 6.93
C VAL A 46 0.25 29.42 5.94
N LYS A 47 0.11 30.28 4.92
CA LYS A 47 -0.76 30.04 3.75
C LYS A 47 -0.30 28.79 2.99
N ARG A 48 -0.71 27.62 3.45
CA ARG A 48 -0.53 26.34 2.77
C ARG A 48 -1.83 25.87 2.14
N ASN A 49 -1.73 25.11 1.04
CA ASN A 49 -2.91 24.50 0.42
C ASN A 49 -3.40 23.35 1.30
N ARG A 50 -4.50 23.58 2.03
CA ARG A 50 -5.08 22.60 2.97
C ARG A 50 -6.13 21.69 2.34
N ASP A 51 -6.37 21.75 1.03
CA ASP A 51 -7.44 20.98 0.38
C ASP A 51 -7.27 19.47 0.55
N LYS A 52 -6.03 19.02 0.68
CA LYS A 52 -5.67 17.62 0.86
C LYS A 52 -5.64 17.18 2.31
N GLU A 53 -5.49 18.11 3.25
CA GLU A 53 -5.34 17.83 4.68
C GLU A 53 -6.64 17.29 5.28
N VAL A 54 -6.52 16.51 6.35
CA VAL A 54 -7.66 15.98 7.10
C VAL A 54 -7.41 16.09 8.59
N CYS A 55 -8.31 16.77 9.31
CA CYS A 55 -8.29 16.79 10.76
C CYS A 55 -8.88 15.49 11.31
N VAL A 56 -8.10 14.81 12.15
CA VAL A 56 -8.38 13.49 12.70
C VAL A 56 -8.01 13.42 14.18
N TYR A 57 -8.61 12.48 14.91
CA TYR A 57 -8.44 12.38 16.36
C TYR A 57 -7.98 10.99 16.84
N PRO A 58 -6.81 10.48 16.41
CA PRO A 58 -6.29 9.23 16.95
C PRO A 58 -6.09 9.37 18.47
N ASN A 59 -6.62 8.40 19.23
CA ASN A 59 -6.61 8.40 20.70
C ASN A 59 -7.19 9.68 21.35
N GLY A 60 -8.01 10.45 20.63
CA GLY A 60 -8.60 11.71 21.10
C GLY A 60 -7.72 12.95 20.91
N ASN A 61 -6.47 12.80 20.46
CA ASN A 61 -5.56 13.92 20.19
C ASN A 61 -5.79 14.47 18.79
N MET A 62 -5.83 15.79 18.61
CA MET A 62 -6.01 16.41 17.29
C MET A 62 -4.73 16.28 16.47
N TRP A 63 -4.86 15.72 15.28
CA TRP A 63 -3.82 15.63 14.27
C TRP A 63 -4.35 16.13 12.93
N LEU A 64 -3.47 16.75 12.16
CA LEU A 64 -3.73 17.11 10.78
C LEU A 64 -2.93 16.20 9.86
N ALA A 65 -3.62 15.25 9.21
CA ALA A 65 -3.02 14.29 8.31
C ALA A 65 -2.87 14.85 6.89
N PHE A 66 -1.93 14.29 6.14
CA PHE A 66 -1.59 14.62 4.75
C PHE A 66 -1.03 16.04 4.57
N THR A 67 -0.32 16.51 5.60
CA THR A 67 0.40 17.79 5.55
C THR A 67 1.62 17.67 4.64
N GLU A 68 2.09 18.78 4.10
CA GLU A 68 3.37 18.79 3.38
C GLU A 68 4.50 18.39 4.33
N GLN A 69 5.41 17.54 3.85
CA GLN A 69 6.56 17.09 4.65
C GLN A 69 7.56 18.26 4.78
N PRO A 70 7.97 18.63 6.00
CA PRO A 70 9.19 19.42 6.16
C PRO A 70 10.40 18.56 5.73
N ASP A 71 11.44 19.21 5.20
CA ASP A 71 12.66 18.52 4.79
C ASP A 71 13.25 17.71 5.97
N GLY A 72 13.51 16.41 5.76
CA GLY A 72 14.32 15.61 6.68
C GLY A 72 13.59 14.74 7.71
N ARG A 73 12.39 14.22 7.43
CA ARG A 73 11.73 13.24 8.31
C ARG A 73 12.68 12.06 8.64
N GLU A 74 12.93 11.81 9.92
CA GLU A 74 13.72 10.65 10.34
C GLU A 74 12.86 9.38 10.36
N PHE A 75 13.46 8.26 9.94
CA PHE A 75 12.85 6.94 9.94
C PHE A 75 12.95 6.33 11.33
N HIS A 76 11.83 5.99 11.97
CA HIS A 76 11.86 5.17 13.18
C HIS A 76 11.41 3.74 12.87
N ASP A 77 12.20 2.76 13.32
CA ASP A 77 11.95 1.32 13.10
C ASP A 77 10.58 0.81 13.64
N ASN A 78 9.87 1.65 14.41
CA ASN A 78 8.54 1.38 14.97
C ASN A 78 7.40 2.24 14.37
N ASP A 79 7.63 2.86 13.20
CA ASP A 79 6.70 3.80 12.56
C ASP A 79 5.30 3.25 12.18
N HIS A 80 5.05 1.96 12.34
CA HIS A 80 3.80 1.30 11.94
C HIS A 80 2.73 1.26 13.06
N MET A 81 3.03 1.81 14.23
CA MET A 81 2.13 1.83 15.41
C MET A 81 2.20 3.16 16.19
N THR A 82 2.75 4.21 15.58
CA THR A 82 2.84 5.54 16.17
C THR A 82 1.52 6.31 16.01
N GLU A 83 1.29 7.37 16.80
CA GLU A 83 0.10 8.21 16.59
C GLU A 83 0.08 8.88 15.21
N ILE A 84 1.25 9.22 14.65
CA ILE A 84 1.35 9.73 13.27
C ILE A 84 0.86 8.68 12.25
N TYR A 85 1.18 7.40 12.44
CA TYR A 85 0.65 6.33 11.59
C TYR A 85 -0.87 6.22 11.70
N LEU A 86 -1.40 6.28 12.92
CA LEU A 86 -2.85 6.27 13.14
C LEU A 86 -3.53 7.52 12.56
N ALA A 87 -2.89 8.69 12.62
CA ALA A 87 -3.37 9.91 11.99
C ALA A 87 -3.46 9.75 10.47
N LEU A 88 -2.41 9.22 9.83
CA LEU A 88 -2.39 8.94 8.40
C LEU A 88 -3.44 7.89 8.01
N TYR A 89 -3.60 6.85 8.83
CA TYR A 89 -4.62 5.83 8.65
C TYR A 89 -6.04 6.42 8.74
N PHE A 90 -6.33 7.22 9.76
CA PHE A 90 -7.63 7.89 9.92
C PHE A 90 -7.88 8.89 8.79
N GLY A 91 -6.85 9.60 8.35
CA GLY A 91 -6.90 10.45 7.16
C GLY A 91 -7.31 9.67 5.93
N ALA A 92 -6.75 8.46 5.75
CA ALA A 92 -7.08 7.58 4.62
C ALA A 92 -8.54 7.11 4.70
N LEU A 93 -9.00 6.68 5.88
CA LEU A 93 -10.40 6.32 6.12
C LEU A 93 -11.36 7.48 5.80
N ALA A 94 -10.98 8.72 6.12
CA ALA A 94 -11.78 9.90 5.80
C ALA A 94 -11.88 10.18 4.29
N LYS A 95 -10.81 9.90 3.53
CA LYS A 95 -10.82 10.05 2.06
C LYS A 95 -11.62 8.93 1.41
N ILE A 96 -11.45 7.69 1.89
CA ILE A 96 -12.23 6.53 1.47
C ILE A 96 -13.73 6.78 1.69
N SER A 97 -14.13 7.24 2.88
CA SER A 97 -15.53 7.45 3.22
C SER A 97 -16.22 8.52 2.37
N LYS A 98 -15.46 9.48 1.82
CA LYS A 98 -15.99 10.48 0.87
C LYS A 98 -16.22 9.91 -0.54
N LYS A 99 -15.55 8.82 -0.88
CA LYS A 99 -15.58 8.19 -2.22
C LYS A 99 -16.59 7.07 -2.32
N VAL A 100 -16.67 6.24 -1.27
CA VAL A 100 -17.53 5.05 -1.25
C VAL A 100 -18.57 5.11 -0.14
N ARG A 101 -18.22 4.67 1.07
CA ARG A 101 -19.10 4.67 2.25
C ARG A 101 -18.27 4.62 3.53
N THR A 102 -18.92 4.81 4.68
CA THR A 102 -18.29 4.77 6.01
C THR A 102 -18.03 3.36 6.53
N GLU A 103 -18.28 2.31 5.74
CA GLU A 103 -18.10 0.92 6.11
C GLU A 103 -17.23 0.20 5.08
N THR A 104 -16.07 -0.29 5.50
CA THR A 104 -15.15 -1.07 4.66
C THR A 104 -15.26 -2.55 5.05
N ASP A 105 -15.54 -3.42 4.08
CA ASP A 105 -15.61 -4.86 4.37
C ASP A 105 -14.21 -5.46 4.50
N LEU A 106 -13.30 -5.06 3.62
CA LEU A 106 -11.91 -5.48 3.66
C LEU A 106 -10.97 -4.31 3.39
N LEU A 107 -10.04 -4.06 4.31
CA LEU A 107 -8.94 -3.14 4.12
C LEU A 107 -7.61 -3.90 3.99
N VAL A 108 -6.89 -3.67 2.89
CA VAL A 108 -5.59 -4.28 2.64
C VAL A 108 -4.49 -3.25 2.83
N THR A 109 -3.47 -3.55 3.64
CA THR A 109 -2.37 -2.62 3.92
C THR A 109 -1.01 -3.29 3.79
N GLY A 110 0.02 -2.46 3.66
CA GLY A 110 1.41 -2.88 3.57
C GLY A 110 2.12 -2.81 4.93
N LEU A 111 3.01 -3.76 5.19
CA LEU A 111 3.98 -3.69 6.29
C LEU A 111 5.37 -4.06 5.78
N LEU A 112 6.41 -3.25 6.07
CA LEU A 112 7.79 -3.48 5.60
C LEU A 112 8.18 -4.96 5.67
N ILE A 113 8.87 -5.48 4.64
CA ILE A 113 9.07 -6.93 4.46
C ILE A 113 9.70 -7.62 5.68
N CYS A 114 10.66 -6.98 6.35
CA CYS A 114 11.30 -7.50 7.57
C CYS A 114 10.34 -7.59 8.77
N LEU A 115 9.29 -6.76 8.78
CA LEU A 115 8.26 -6.73 9.81
C LEU A 115 7.10 -7.66 9.45
N ALA A 116 6.79 -7.81 8.16
CA ALA A 116 5.74 -8.72 7.67
C ALA A 116 6.08 -10.21 7.89
N GLN A 117 7.36 -10.55 8.02
CA GLN A 117 7.81 -11.90 8.40
C GLN A 117 7.55 -12.24 9.88
N ASN A 118 7.17 -11.27 10.70
CA ASN A 118 6.83 -11.48 12.10
C ASN A 118 5.30 -11.54 12.25
N GLU A 119 4.75 -12.75 12.35
CA GLU A 119 3.30 -12.98 12.51
C GLU A 119 2.70 -12.22 13.69
N GLY A 120 3.46 -12.06 14.78
CA GLY A 120 3.03 -11.29 15.96
C GLY A 120 2.87 -9.79 15.66
N LYS A 121 3.72 -9.21 14.79
CA LYS A 121 3.58 -7.81 14.35
C LYS A 121 2.42 -7.64 13.39
N CYS A 122 2.25 -8.56 12.43
CA CYS A 122 1.11 -8.56 11.51
C CYS A 122 -0.22 -8.66 12.26
N SER A 123 -0.30 -9.56 13.24
CA SER A 123 -1.51 -9.74 14.07
C SER A 123 -1.82 -8.51 14.91
N LYS A 124 -0.81 -7.89 15.53
CA LYS A 124 -0.97 -6.65 16.29
C LYS A 124 -1.47 -5.49 15.42
N LEU A 125 -0.86 -5.30 14.25
CA LEU A 125 -1.28 -4.26 13.30
C LEU A 125 -2.72 -4.51 12.84
N THR A 126 -3.03 -5.75 12.45
CA THR A 126 -4.39 -6.15 12.03
C THR A 126 -5.42 -5.81 13.11
N ALA A 127 -5.15 -6.17 14.36
CA ALA A 127 -6.03 -5.88 15.49
C ALA A 127 -6.23 -4.37 15.73
N CYS A 128 -5.19 -3.55 15.52
CA CYS A 128 -5.29 -2.10 15.69
C CYS A 128 -6.04 -1.38 14.57
N LEU A 129 -6.14 -1.99 13.39
CA LEU A 129 -6.78 -1.39 12.22
C LEU A 129 -8.23 -1.87 12.00
N ILE A 130 -8.67 -2.90 12.71
CA ILE A 130 -10.07 -3.37 12.71
C ILE A 130 -10.87 -2.63 13.79
N GLY A 131 -12.11 -2.26 13.46
CA GLY A 131 -13.04 -1.73 14.44
C GLY A 131 -13.84 -0.53 13.95
N VAL A 132 -14.39 0.20 14.92
CA VAL A 132 -15.16 1.43 14.70
C VAL A 132 -14.31 2.60 15.16
N PHE A 133 -14.04 3.51 14.23
CA PHE A 133 -13.16 4.66 14.44
C PHE A 133 -13.95 5.95 14.36
N VAL A 134 -13.88 6.75 15.43
CA VAL A 134 -14.35 8.14 15.40
C VAL A 134 -13.24 8.99 14.80
N ILE A 135 -13.38 9.33 13.52
CA ILE A 135 -12.38 10.09 12.78
C ILE A 135 -12.40 11.55 13.24
N ASN A 136 -13.60 12.12 13.38
CA ASN A 136 -13.88 13.43 13.97
C ASN A 136 -15.35 13.49 14.41
N SER A 137 -15.81 14.65 14.92
CA SER A 137 -17.17 14.82 15.46
C SER A 137 -18.32 14.54 14.49
N LYS A 138 -18.05 14.47 13.18
CA LYS A 138 -19.06 14.25 12.13
C LYS A 138 -18.86 12.94 11.37
N LEU A 139 -17.79 12.20 11.65
CA LEU A 139 -17.40 11.04 10.84
C LEU A 139 -16.98 9.86 11.71
N ILE A 140 -17.75 8.79 11.58
CA ILE A 140 -17.45 7.48 12.16
C ILE A 140 -17.28 6.51 10.99
N VAL A 141 -16.21 5.73 11.00
CA VAL A 141 -15.89 4.74 9.96
C VAL A 141 -15.71 3.37 10.61
N THR A 142 -16.25 2.33 9.97
CA THR A 142 -16.11 0.93 10.40
C THR A 142 -15.24 0.17 9.41
N VAL A 143 -14.29 -0.60 9.93
CA VAL A 143 -13.45 -1.53 9.16
C VAL A 143 -13.67 -2.93 9.72
N LYS A 144 -14.26 -3.81 8.92
CA LYS A 144 -14.66 -5.16 9.36
C LYS A 144 -13.51 -6.15 9.39
N LYS A 145 -12.69 -6.15 8.33
CA LYS A 145 -11.54 -7.04 8.18
C LYS A 145 -10.34 -6.26 7.67
N VAL A 146 -9.15 -6.64 8.15
CA VAL A 146 -7.87 -6.12 7.67
C VAL A 146 -7.00 -7.29 7.21
N MET A 147 -6.29 -7.06 6.11
CA MET A 147 -5.27 -7.97 5.59
C MET A 147 -3.96 -7.20 5.44
N VAL A 148 -2.86 -7.79 5.90
CA VAL A 148 -1.52 -7.18 5.86
C VAL A 148 -0.66 -7.97 4.90
N LEU A 149 -0.16 -7.30 3.86
CA LEU A 149 0.70 -7.89 2.85
C LEU A 149 2.10 -7.25 2.85
N PRO A 150 3.17 -8.01 2.54
CA PRO A 150 4.48 -7.43 2.29
C PRO A 150 4.48 -6.48 1.07
N PRO A 151 5.19 -5.33 1.13
CA PRO A 151 5.51 -4.52 -0.04
C PRO A 151 6.20 -5.37 -1.10
N GLY A 152 5.75 -5.27 -2.36
CA GLY A 152 6.22 -6.10 -3.47
C GLY A 152 5.19 -7.14 -3.92
N ILE A 153 4.44 -7.76 -3.00
CA ILE A 153 3.29 -8.60 -3.37
C ILE A 153 2.23 -7.74 -4.07
N GLY A 154 1.99 -6.52 -3.58
CA GLY A 154 1.11 -5.56 -4.25
C GLY A 154 1.61 -5.19 -5.65
N VAL A 155 2.92 -4.97 -5.84
CA VAL A 155 3.45 -4.66 -7.19
C VAL A 155 3.22 -5.84 -8.15
N ILE A 156 3.54 -7.04 -7.70
CA ILE A 156 3.35 -8.27 -8.47
C ILE A 156 1.88 -8.45 -8.86
N ASN A 157 0.97 -8.23 -7.91
CA ASN A 157 -0.45 -8.43 -8.13
C ASN A 157 -1.08 -7.35 -9.03
N ASP A 158 -0.58 -6.11 -9.01
CA ASP A 158 -0.97 -5.07 -9.97
C ASP A 158 -0.53 -5.43 -11.40
N ILE A 159 0.67 -5.99 -11.56
CA ILE A 159 1.19 -6.34 -12.90
C ILE A 159 0.43 -7.52 -13.50
N THR A 160 0.11 -8.55 -12.71
CA THR A 160 -0.54 -9.78 -13.20
C THR A 160 -2.04 -9.63 -13.47
N ASN A 161 -2.71 -8.73 -12.76
CA ASN A 161 -4.12 -8.44 -12.98
C ASN A 161 -4.35 -7.45 -14.14
N ARG A 162 -3.33 -7.18 -14.97
CA ARG A 162 -3.45 -6.31 -16.14
C ARG A 162 -3.32 -7.12 -17.43
N ASP A 163 -4.31 -6.97 -18.28
CA ASP A 163 -4.30 -7.53 -19.63
C ASP A 163 -3.08 -7.03 -20.42
N GLY A 164 -2.31 -7.97 -20.97
CA GLY A 164 -1.21 -7.69 -21.89
C GLY A 164 0.17 -7.40 -21.29
N LEU A 165 0.35 -7.46 -19.96
CA LEU A 165 1.66 -7.21 -19.33
C LEU A 165 2.44 -8.50 -18.95
N ILE A 166 1.79 -9.48 -18.32
CA ILE A 166 2.24 -10.87 -18.04
C ILE A 166 1.03 -11.58 -17.37
N THR A 167 0.70 -12.80 -17.77
CA THR A 167 -0.43 -13.56 -17.18
C THR A 167 -0.07 -14.25 -15.86
N GLU A 168 -1.06 -14.59 -15.02
CA GLU A 168 -0.86 -15.37 -13.78
C GLU A 168 -0.20 -16.73 -14.07
N ASP A 169 -0.59 -17.40 -15.17
CA ASP A 169 -0.01 -18.66 -15.64
C ASP A 169 1.47 -18.54 -16.01
N GLU A 170 1.89 -17.39 -16.54
CA GLU A 170 3.30 -17.09 -16.82
C GLU A 170 4.06 -16.69 -15.57
N LEU A 171 3.41 -16.06 -14.58
CA LEU A 171 4.07 -15.55 -13.39
C LEU A 171 4.22 -16.59 -12.27
N VAL A 172 3.20 -17.40 -11.98
CA VAL A 172 3.20 -18.36 -10.87
C VAL A 172 4.40 -19.33 -10.93
N PRO A 173 4.79 -19.90 -12.10
CA PRO A 173 5.98 -20.71 -12.21
C PRO A 173 7.28 -19.94 -11.94
N LEU A 174 7.33 -18.64 -12.26
CA LEU A 174 8.48 -17.78 -12.02
C LEU A 174 8.61 -17.42 -10.54
N LEU A 175 7.49 -17.12 -9.86
CA LEU A 175 7.45 -16.86 -8.41
C LEU A 175 7.83 -18.09 -7.59
N LYS A 176 7.28 -19.27 -7.91
CA LYS A 176 7.62 -20.53 -7.21
C LYS A 176 9.12 -20.86 -7.30
N ARG A 177 9.79 -20.41 -8.37
CA ARG A 177 11.25 -20.56 -8.56
C ARG A 177 12.05 -19.46 -7.86
N ALA A 178 11.53 -18.23 -7.77
CA ALA A 178 12.26 -17.06 -7.28
C ALA A 178 12.05 -16.77 -5.77
N VAL A 179 10.87 -17.03 -5.22
CA VAL A 179 10.49 -16.70 -3.82
C VAL A 179 11.38 -17.36 -2.76
N PRO A 180 11.82 -18.63 -2.91
CA PRO A 180 12.78 -19.24 -1.97
C PRO A 180 14.18 -18.58 -1.97
N GLN A 181 14.54 -17.82 -3.01
CA GLN A 181 15.84 -17.15 -3.14
C GLN A 181 15.77 -15.63 -2.88
N LEU A 182 14.62 -15.00 -3.15
CA LEU A 182 14.50 -13.54 -3.13
C LEU A 182 14.46 -12.90 -1.72
N ALA A 183 14.12 -13.66 -0.67
CA ALA A 183 13.99 -13.11 0.68
C ALA A 183 15.33 -12.93 1.43
N SER A 184 16.45 -13.40 0.86
CA SER A 184 17.79 -13.25 1.46
C SER A 184 18.78 -12.49 0.57
N ASP A 185 18.59 -12.53 -0.75
CA ASP A 185 19.62 -12.12 -1.70
C ASP A 185 19.63 -10.61 -2.00
N VAL A 186 18.50 -9.90 -2.01
CA VAL A 186 18.51 -8.42 -2.13
C VAL A 186 19.20 -7.75 -0.93
N VAL A 187 19.07 -8.35 0.26
CA VAL A 187 19.72 -7.86 1.50
C VAL A 187 21.22 -8.20 1.53
N LYS A 188 21.65 -9.28 0.85
CA LYS A 188 23.05 -9.72 0.79
C LYS A 188 23.82 -9.12 -0.40
N GLU A 189 23.19 -8.90 -1.55
CA GLU A 189 23.80 -8.35 -2.77
C GLU A 189 24.17 -6.86 -2.60
N SER A 190 23.44 -6.11 -1.76
CA SER A 190 23.82 -4.74 -1.37
C SER A 190 25.15 -4.63 -0.60
N ARG A 191 25.79 -5.77 -0.26
CA ARG A 191 27.11 -5.71 0.40
C ARG A 191 28.29 -6.17 -0.45
N LYS A 192 28.34 -7.29 -1.19
CA LYS A 192 29.68 -7.77 -1.64
C LYS A 192 29.90 -8.60 -2.93
N ASN A 193 28.94 -9.13 -3.72
CA ASN A 193 29.37 -10.02 -4.84
C ASN A 193 28.35 -10.25 -5.98
N PRO A 194 28.64 -9.87 -7.25
CA PRO A 194 27.66 -9.84 -8.36
C PRO A 194 27.44 -11.19 -9.11
N ARG A 195 27.45 -12.36 -8.45
CA ARG A 195 27.30 -13.67 -9.12
C ARG A 195 26.38 -14.69 -8.41
N SER A 196 25.33 -14.25 -7.72
CA SER A 196 24.47 -15.18 -6.94
C SER A 196 23.05 -15.41 -7.48
N LEU A 197 22.53 -14.53 -8.34
CA LEU A 197 21.08 -14.41 -8.61
C LEU A 197 20.45 -15.43 -9.60
N GLY A 198 21.21 -16.37 -10.16
CA GLY A 198 20.70 -17.28 -11.19
C GLY A 198 20.15 -16.54 -12.43
N ALA A 199 19.30 -17.21 -13.21
CA ALA A 199 18.65 -16.55 -14.35
C ALA A 199 17.51 -15.63 -13.87
N ILE A 200 17.68 -14.32 -14.03
CA ILE A 200 16.58 -13.36 -13.88
C ILE A 200 15.62 -13.56 -15.05
N HIS A 201 14.34 -13.82 -14.77
CA HIS A 201 13.33 -14.07 -15.80
C HIS A 201 12.48 -12.82 -16.06
N VAL A 202 12.03 -12.16 -14.99
CA VAL A 202 11.21 -10.94 -15.04
C VAL A 202 11.66 -9.98 -13.93
N ILE A 203 11.64 -8.69 -14.21
CA ILE A 203 11.92 -7.57 -13.32
C ILE A 203 10.67 -6.70 -13.28
N SER A 204 9.97 -6.70 -12.15
CA SER A 204 8.85 -5.80 -11.91
C SER A 204 9.36 -4.45 -11.39
N ALA A 205 9.18 -3.39 -12.17
CA ALA A 205 9.59 -2.04 -11.79
C ALA A 205 8.40 -1.20 -11.30
N ALA A 206 8.56 -0.56 -10.14
CA ALA A 206 7.53 0.26 -9.49
C ALA A 206 8.14 1.32 -8.56
N GLY A 207 7.29 2.21 -8.04
CA GLY A 207 7.66 3.32 -7.18
C GLY A 207 8.00 4.61 -7.95
N GLY A 208 7.98 5.75 -7.24
CA GLY A 208 8.22 7.06 -7.86
C GLY A 208 9.63 7.27 -8.41
N GLY A 209 10.58 6.43 -8.00
CA GLY A 209 11.94 6.42 -8.54
C GLY A 209 12.04 5.85 -9.97
N GLU A 210 11.04 5.07 -10.42
CA GLU A 210 11.11 4.33 -11.69
C GLU A 210 11.37 5.24 -12.89
N ALA A 211 10.78 6.44 -12.90
CA ALA A 211 11.01 7.42 -13.96
C ALA A 211 12.50 7.83 -14.11
N PHE A 212 13.30 7.73 -13.05
CA PHE A 212 14.70 8.14 -13.04
C PHE A 212 15.65 7.00 -13.45
N TYR A 213 15.35 5.76 -13.07
CA TYR A 213 16.22 4.61 -13.32
C TYR A 213 15.69 3.64 -14.38
N GLY A 214 14.43 3.73 -14.79
CA GLY A 214 13.76 2.77 -15.67
C GLY A 214 14.47 2.57 -17.00
N ASN A 215 14.92 3.66 -17.62
CA ASN A 215 15.70 3.62 -18.87
C ASN A 215 17.06 2.90 -18.72
N VAL A 216 17.69 3.01 -17.54
CA VAL A 216 18.98 2.35 -17.27
C VAL A 216 18.76 0.85 -17.12
N ILE A 217 17.72 0.45 -16.38
CA ILE A 217 17.37 -0.97 -16.22
C ILE A 217 16.93 -1.55 -17.58
N HIS A 218 16.15 -0.81 -18.37
CA HIS A 218 15.68 -1.26 -19.70
C HIS A 218 16.81 -1.51 -20.69
N LYS A 219 17.87 -0.71 -20.66
CA LYS A 219 19.07 -0.96 -21.46
C LYS A 219 19.82 -2.22 -21.02
N ALA A 220 19.82 -2.53 -19.72
CA ALA A 220 20.50 -3.70 -19.18
C ALA A 220 19.70 -5.00 -19.34
N PHE A 221 18.37 -4.93 -19.34
CA PHE A 221 17.46 -6.08 -19.37
C PHE A 221 16.23 -5.87 -20.29
N PRO A 222 16.42 -5.65 -21.61
CA PRO A 222 15.39 -5.14 -22.51
C PRO A 222 14.16 -6.04 -22.69
N HIS A 223 14.27 -7.36 -22.49
CA HIS A 223 13.17 -8.32 -22.68
C HIS A 223 12.54 -8.82 -21.39
N LYS A 224 12.89 -8.22 -20.24
CA LYS A 224 12.57 -8.79 -18.92
C LYS A 224 11.90 -7.81 -17.98
N ILE A 225 11.70 -6.55 -18.36
CA ILE A 225 11.13 -5.54 -17.45
C ILE A 225 9.68 -5.33 -17.76
N VAL A 226 8.87 -5.36 -16.71
CA VAL A 226 7.47 -4.97 -16.77
C VAL A 226 7.26 -3.88 -15.72
N SER A 227 6.82 -2.71 -16.18
CA SER A 227 6.51 -1.57 -15.33
C SER A 227 5.00 -1.41 -15.22
N SER A 228 4.52 -1.11 -14.02
CA SER A 228 3.13 -0.66 -13.85
C SER A 228 2.96 0.70 -14.54
N PRO A 229 1.85 0.98 -15.24
CA PRO A 229 1.56 2.30 -15.76
C PRO A 229 1.29 3.33 -14.65
N ASN A 230 1.06 2.86 -13.41
CA ASN A 230 0.93 3.71 -12.22
C ASN A 230 1.96 3.28 -11.17
N PRO A 231 3.27 3.46 -11.42
CA PRO A 231 4.32 2.86 -10.60
C PRO A 231 4.27 3.32 -9.14
N VAL A 232 3.86 4.57 -8.87
CA VAL A 232 3.71 5.10 -7.52
C VAL A 232 2.57 4.43 -6.73
N ALA A 233 1.47 4.11 -7.40
CA ALA A 233 0.27 3.51 -6.80
C ALA A 233 0.26 1.98 -6.84
N SER A 234 1.18 1.36 -7.59
CA SER A 234 1.20 -0.07 -7.90
C SER A 234 0.98 -1.00 -6.70
N ASN A 235 1.63 -0.74 -5.56
CA ASN A 235 1.38 -1.51 -4.34
C ASN A 235 -0.08 -1.43 -3.86
N ALA A 236 -0.68 -0.24 -3.82
CA ALA A 236 -2.07 -0.08 -3.37
C ALA A 236 -3.05 -0.72 -4.37
N ILE A 237 -2.78 -0.63 -5.68
CA ILE A 237 -3.59 -1.28 -6.71
C ILE A 237 -3.58 -2.79 -6.53
N GLY A 238 -2.41 -3.41 -6.43
CA GLY A 238 -2.36 -4.85 -6.29
C GLY A 238 -2.83 -5.35 -4.92
N PHE A 239 -2.68 -4.55 -3.86
CA PHE A 239 -3.34 -4.84 -2.58
C PHE A 239 -4.87 -4.86 -2.73
N TRP A 240 -5.44 -3.93 -3.49
CA TRP A 240 -6.88 -3.90 -3.76
C TRP A 240 -7.31 -5.13 -4.56
N ASN A 241 -6.62 -5.43 -5.68
CA ASN A 241 -6.91 -6.63 -6.49
C ASN A 241 -6.82 -7.92 -5.65
N TYR A 242 -5.80 -8.04 -4.79
CA TYR A 242 -5.62 -9.21 -3.94
C TYR A 242 -6.77 -9.32 -2.92
N GLY A 243 -7.21 -8.19 -2.37
CA GLY A 243 -8.38 -8.14 -1.50
C GLY A 243 -9.67 -8.55 -2.19
N VAL A 244 -9.88 -8.11 -3.43
CA VAL A 244 -11.03 -8.51 -4.25
C VAL A 244 -11.03 -10.03 -4.49
N ASP A 245 -9.90 -10.57 -4.93
CA ASP A 245 -9.75 -12.01 -5.16
C ASP A 245 -9.97 -12.82 -3.88
N ALA A 246 -9.39 -12.38 -2.76
CA ALA A 246 -9.55 -13.04 -1.46
C ALA A 246 -11.02 -13.06 -0.98
N MET A 247 -11.82 -12.05 -1.36
CA MET A 247 -13.24 -11.99 -1.01
C MET A 247 -14.09 -12.93 -1.88
N PHE A 248 -13.78 -13.11 -3.15
CA PHE A 248 -14.55 -13.99 -4.05
C PHE A 248 -14.10 -15.44 -4.04
N TYR A 249 -12.80 -15.68 -3.88
CA TYR A 249 -12.19 -17.00 -4.09
C TYR A 249 -11.49 -17.56 -2.85
N GLY A 250 -11.42 -16.79 -1.76
CA GLY A 250 -10.67 -17.13 -0.54
C GLY A 250 -9.18 -16.77 -0.64
N ASP A 251 -8.47 -16.85 0.49
CA ASP A 251 -7.01 -16.63 0.52
C ASP A 251 -6.32 -17.73 -0.32
N LYS A 252 -5.70 -17.34 -1.45
CA LYS A 252 -4.89 -18.22 -2.31
C LYS A 252 -3.54 -18.57 -1.66
#